data_AF-A0A0Q0ZAF3-F1
#
_entry.id   AF-A0A0Q0ZAF3-F1
#
_cell.length_a   1.000
_cell.length_b   1.000
_cell.length_c   1.000
_cell.angle_alpha   90.00
_cell.angle_beta   90.00
_cell.angle_gamma   90.00
#
_symmetry.space_group_name_H-M   'P 1'
#
loop_
_entity.id
_entity.type
_entity.pdbx_description
1 polymer ?
#
loop_
_entity_poly.entity_id
_entity_poly.type
_entity_poly.pdbx_seq_one_letter_code
_entity_poly.pdbx_strand_id
1 'polypeptide(L)' 'MPNNPLLLTGPLTSRQDLYAALACCLCSDNRPAPKNLDAMADLLREAQVRTIICAQWELPPPDDRAVRAVFHDLGIAFQR' A
#
# COMPACT_ATOMS: atom_id res chain seq x y z
N MET A 1 -18.52 -10.91 -3.30
CA MET A 1 -17.17 -11.26 -2.82
C MET A 1 -16.68 -10.08 -2.00
N PRO A 2 -16.24 -10.25 -0.75
CA PRO A 2 -15.86 -9.12 0.08
C PRO A 2 -14.55 -8.54 -0.47
N ASN A 3 -14.64 -7.46 -1.25
CA ASN A 3 -13.52 -6.59 -1.55
C ASN A 3 -13.15 -5.91 -0.24
N ASN A 4 -12.28 -6.50 0.58
CA ASN A 4 -11.84 -5.85 1.80
C ASN A 4 -10.98 -4.63 1.41
N PRO A 5 -11.46 -3.40 1.62
CA PRO A 5 -10.64 -2.22 1.38
C PRO A 5 -9.55 -2.18 2.43
N LEU A 6 -8.33 -1.90 2.01
CA LEU A 6 -7.19 -1.77 2.91
C LEU A 6 -7.22 -0.36 3.50
N LEU A 7 -7.47 -0.26 4.80
CA LEU A 7 -7.56 1.00 5.54
C LEU A 7 -6.23 1.30 6.22
N LEU A 8 -5.59 2.38 5.78
CA LEU A 8 -4.37 2.92 6.39
C LEU A 8 -4.74 4.20 7.16
N THR A 9 -4.80 4.09 8.48
CA THR A 9 -5.20 5.20 9.36
C THR A 9 -4.03 5.97 9.96
N GLY A 10 -2.80 5.48 9.80
CA GLY A 10 -1.58 6.13 10.30
C GLY A 10 -1.01 7.16 9.31
N PRO A 11 -0.21 8.13 9.80
CA PRO A 11 0.51 9.07 8.95
C PRO A 11 1.54 8.34 8.09
N LEU A 12 1.42 8.50 6.77
CA LEU A 12 2.35 7.95 5.79
C LEU A 12 3.25 9.06 5.27
N THR A 13 4.39 9.27 5.94
CA THR A 13 5.34 10.33 5.60
C THR A 13 6.46 9.83 4.68
N SER A 14 6.69 8.52 4.66
CA SER A 14 7.77 7.88 3.90
C SER A 14 7.33 6.55 3.29
N ARG A 15 8.04 6.10 2.24
CA ARG A 15 7.83 4.77 1.64
C ARG A 15 7.97 3.64 2.65
N GLN A 16 8.89 3.76 3.61
CA GLN A 16 9.04 2.78 4.69
C GLN A 16 7.81 2.69 5.58
N ASP A 17 7.17 3.81 5.92
CA ASP A 17 5.92 3.81 6.70
C ASP A 17 4.82 3.07 5.94
N LEU A 18 4.71 3.32 4.63
CA LEU A 18 3.76 2.63 3.76
C LEU A 18 4.03 1.12 3.74
N TYR A 19 5.28 0.71 3.58
CA TYR A 19 5.64 -0.71 3.56
C TYR A 19 5.38 -1.38 4.91
N ALA A 20 5.69 -0.70 6.02
CA ALA A 20 5.43 -1.20 7.36
C ALA A 20 3.92 -1.34 7.63
N ALA A 21 3.12 -0.36 7.22
CA ALA A 21 1.68 -0.39 7.39
C ALA A 21 1.03 -1.49 6.54
N LEU A 22 1.46 -1.63 5.27
CA LEU A 22 1.02 -2.73 4.40
C LEU A 22 1.42 -4.09 4.96
N ALA A 23 2.65 -4.24 5.47
CA ALA A 23 3.08 -5.46 6.12
C ALA A 23 2.24 -5.76 7.36
N CYS A 24 1.94 -4.76 8.19
CA CYS A 24 1.08 -4.94 9.35
C CYS A 24 -0.33 -5.41 8.98
N CYS A 25 -0.90 -4.89 7.89
CA CYS A 25 -2.25 -5.26 7.43
C CYS A 25 -2.30 -6.61 6.69
N LEU A 26 -1.26 -6.97 5.93
CA LEU A 26 -1.28 -8.07 4.96
C LEU A 26 -0.36 -9.24 5.31
N CYS A 27 0.68 -9.02 6.12
CA CYS A 27 1.61 -10.07 6.56
C CYS A 27 1.17 -10.59 7.92
N SER A 28 0.49 -11.73 7.95
CA SER A 28 0.29 -12.48 9.19
C SER A 28 1.63 -13.08 9.66
N ASP A 29 2.12 -12.58 10.80
CA ASP A 29 3.17 -13.08 11.70
C ASP A 29 4.57 -13.47 11.19
N ASN A 30 4.87 -13.52 9.87
CA ASN A 30 6.23 -13.90 9.46
C ASN A 30 6.70 -13.46 8.06
N ARG A 31 5.99 -12.55 7.38
CA ARG A 31 6.48 -12.01 6.10
C ARG A 31 7.27 -10.71 6.33
N PRO A 32 8.50 -10.61 5.79
CA PRO A 32 9.25 -9.38 5.85
C PRO A 32 8.50 -8.27 5.10
N ALA A 33 8.56 -7.05 5.62
CA ALA A 33 7.99 -5.89 4.96
C ALA A 33 8.58 -5.73 3.54
N PRO A 34 7.76 -5.29 2.56
CA PRO A 34 8.27 -5.03 1.22
C PRO A 34 9.40 -3.99 1.29
N LYS A 35 10.50 -4.25 0.58
CA LYS A 35 11.67 -3.35 0.57
C LYS A 35 11.62 -2.36 -0.59
N ASN A 36 10.90 -2.71 -1.67
CA ASN A 36 10.82 -1.99 -2.93
C ASN A 36 9.38 -1.88 -3.43
N LEU A 37 9.14 -1.01 -4.41
CA LEU A 37 7.84 -0.81 -5.05
C LEU A 37 7.32 -2.08 -5.73
N ASP A 38 8.18 -2.87 -6.36
CA ASP A 38 7.78 -4.13 -6.99
C ASP A 38 7.31 -5.15 -5.94
N ALA A 39 8.04 -5.25 -4.82
CA ALA A 39 7.64 -6.13 -3.72
C ALA A 39 6.31 -5.70 -3.08
N MET A 40 6.06 -4.38 -3.01
CA MET A 40 4.77 -3.83 -2.62
C MET A 40 3.69 -4.22 -3.64
N ALA A 41 3.98 -4.11 -4.93
CA ALA A 41 3.04 -4.43 -5.99
C ALA A 41 2.62 -5.91 -5.96
N ASP A 42 3.60 -6.80 -5.83
CA ASP A 42 3.37 -8.23 -5.70
C ASP A 42 2.53 -8.56 -4.48
N LEU A 43 2.82 -7.93 -3.34
CA LEU A 43 2.09 -8.14 -2.10
C LEU A 43 0.63 -7.68 -2.20
N LEU A 44 0.37 -6.52 -2.82
CA LEU A 44 -0.99 -6.04 -3.09
C LEU A 44 -1.75 -6.95 -4.07
N ARG A 45 -1.06 -7.45 -5.09
CA ARG A 45 -1.61 -8.39 -6.08
C ARG A 45 -1.96 -9.73 -5.46
N GLU A 46 -1.07 -10.28 -4.64
CA GLU A 46 -1.28 -11.54 -3.91
C GLU A 46 -2.42 -11.43 -2.89
N ALA A 47 -2.48 -10.30 -2.17
CA ALA A 47 -3.57 -9.99 -1.25
C ALA A 47 -4.89 -9.64 -1.96
N GLN A 48 -4.89 -9.55 -3.30
CA GLN A 48 -6.04 -9.17 -4.13
C GLN A 48 -6.70 -7.86 -3.69
N VAL A 49 -5.89 -6.90 -3.22
CA VAL A 49 -6.38 -5.60 -2.78
C VAL A 49 -6.90 -4.84 -4.00
N ARG A 50 -8.15 -4.37 -3.92
CA ARG A 50 -8.77 -3.55 -4.99
C ARG A 50 -8.96 -2.10 -4.61
N THR A 51 -9.00 -1.82 -3.31
CA THR A 51 -9.24 -0.46 -2.79
C THR A 51 -8.31 -0.22 -1.63
N ILE A 52 -7.60 0.91 -1.66
CA ILE A 52 -6.76 1.40 -0.55
C ILE A 52 -7.34 2.74 -0.13
N ILE A 53 -7.65 2.87 1.15
CA ILE A 53 -8.15 4.10 1.77
C ILE A 53 -7.10 4.57 2.77
N CYS A 54 -6.47 5.71 2.49
CA CYS A 54 -5.46 6.32 3.34
C CYS A 54 -6.00 7.58 3.99
N ALA A 55 -6.09 7.63 5.32
CA ALA A 55 -6.58 8.82 6.01
C ALA A 55 -5.54 9.95 6.07
N GLN A 56 -4.25 9.62 6.12
CA GLN A 56 -3.16 10.59 6.28
C GLN A 56 -2.03 10.29 5.30
N TRP A 57 -2.13 10.86 4.11
CA TRP A 57 -1.16 10.71 3.03
C TRP A 57 -0.24 11.92 2.92
N GLU A 58 0.97 11.82 3.47
CA GLU A 58 1.97 12.89 3.53
C GLU A 58 3.28 12.52 2.80
N LEU A 59 3.20 11.58 1.85
CA LEU A 59 4.35 11.15 1.06
C LEU A 59 4.90 12.30 0.20
N PRO A 60 6.24 12.44 0.10
CA PRO A 60 6.83 13.46 -0.74
C PRO A 60 6.50 13.24 -2.23
N PRO A 61 6.42 14.30 -3.06
CA PRO A 61 5.99 14.22 -4.46
C PRO A 61 6.69 13.20 -5.38
N PRO A 62 7.99 12.87 -5.24
CA PRO A 62 8.60 11.81 -6.05
C PRO A 62 8.10 10.42 -5.64
N ASP A 63 7.87 10.20 -4.35
CA ASP A 63 7.44 8.92 -3.81
C ASP A 63 5.95 8.69 -4.06
N ASP A 64 5.12 9.72 -3.89
CA ASP A 64 3.70 9.70 -4.24
C ASP A 64 3.50 9.25 -5.69
N ARG A 65 4.22 9.86 -6.65
CA ARG A 65 4.10 9.51 -8.06
C ARG A 65 4.45 8.06 -8.33
N ALA A 66 5.52 7.56 -7.72
CA ALA A 66 5.95 6.18 -7.92
C ALA A 66 4.93 5.18 -7.34
N VAL A 67 4.38 5.46 -6.17
CA VAL A 67 3.37 4.60 -5.53
C VAL A 67 2.03 4.64 -6.30
N ARG A 68 1.58 5.82 -6.74
CA ARG A 68 0.36 5.96 -7.52
C ARG A 68 0.46 5.28 -8.89
N ALA A 69 1.64 5.26 -9.51
CA ALA A 69 1.87 4.49 -10.73
C ALA A 69 1.64 2.99 -10.50
N VAL A 70 2.19 2.44 -9.41
CA VAL A 70 1.96 1.03 -9.04
C VAL A 70 0.48 0.74 -8.79
N PHE A 71 -0.22 1.63 -8.06
CA PHE A 71 -1.66 1.45 -7.82
C PHE A 71 -2.47 1.47 -9.11
N HIS A 72 -2.13 2.38 -10.03
CA HIS A 72 -2.77 2.46 -11.33
C HIS A 72 -2.53 1.18 -12.16
N ASP A 73 -1.29 0.69 -12.22
CA ASP A 73 -0.93 -0.51 -12.97
C ASP A 73 -1.62 -1.77 -12.42
N LEU A 74 -1.83 -1.83 -11.10
CA LEU A 74 -2.57 -2.91 -10.45
C LEU A 74 -4.10 -2.74 -10.50
N GLY A 75 -4.60 -1.61 -11.00
CA GLY A 75 -6.03 -1.29 -11.02
C GLY A 75 -6.63 -1.06 -9.63
N ILE A 76 -5.83 -0.62 -8.67
CA ILE A 76 -6.23 -0.35 -7.29
C ILE A 76 -6.85 1.04 -7.20
N ALA A 77 -8.08 1.11 -6.68
CA ALA A 77 -8.72 2.37 -6.35
C ALA A 77 -8.08 2.97 -5.10
N PHE A 78 -7.33 4.06 -5.27
CA PHE A 78 -6.73 4.80 -4.17
C PHE A 78 -7.64 5.96 -3.74
N GLN A 79 -8.01 5.98 -2.46
CA GLN A 79 -8.77 7.05 -1.82
C GLN A 79 -7.92 7.66 -0.70
N ARG A 80 -7.90 8.99 -0.64
CA ARG A 80 -7.22 9.78 0.39
C ARG A 80 -8.20 10.73 1.05
#